data_AF-A0A133QEP0-F1
#
_entry.id   AF-A0A133QEP0-F1
#
_cell.length_a   1.000
_cell.length_b   1.000
_cell.length_c   1.000
_cell.angle_alpha   90.00
_cell.angle_beta   90.00
_cell.angle_gamma   90.00
#
_symmetry.space_group_name_H-M   'P 1'
#
loop_
_entity.id
_entity.type
_entity.pdbx_description
1 polymer ?
#
loop_
_entity_poly.entity_id
_entity_poly.type
_entity_poly.pdbx_seq_one_letter_code
_entity_poly.pdbx_strand_id
1 'polypeptide(L)' 'MTTTKKELSYFRLKLEAYLGEHFPERVNDNAFITARADEALTAYCDAVA' A
#
# COMPACT_ATOMS: atom_id res chain seq x y z
N MET A 1 18.99 -1.72 -0.74
CA MET A 1 17.65 -1.55 -0.13
C MET A 1 16.83 -0.43 -0.78
N THR A 2 16.92 -0.22 -2.10
CA THR A 2 16.09 0.77 -2.83
C THR A 2 14.75 0.17 -3.28
N THR A 3 14.70 -1.14 -3.50
CA THR A 3 13.52 -1.88 -3.96
C THR A 3 12.36 -1.77 -2.97
N THR A 4 12.61 -1.99 -1.68
CA THR A 4 11.58 -1.97 -0.62
C THR A 4 10.81 -0.64 -0.55
N LYS A 5 11.50 0.50 -0.67
CA LYS A 5 10.85 1.82 -0.67
C LYS A 5 9.99 2.05 -1.92
N LYS A 6 10.45 1.56 -3.07
CA LYS A 6 9.70 1.64 -4.34
C LYS A 6 8.46 0.76 -4.30
N GLU A 7 8.56 -0.47 -3.81
CA GLU A 7 7.43 -1.38 -3.65
C GLU A 7 6.40 -0.83 -2.65
N LEU A 8 6.83 -0.29 -1.50
CA LEU A 8 5.93 0.38 -0.57
C LEU A 8 5.18 1.55 -1.24
N SER A 9 5.92 2.38 -1.98
CA SER A 9 5.33 3.51 -2.72
C SER A 9 4.33 3.03 -3.78
N TYR A 10 4.61 1.90 -4.44
CA TYR A 10 3.71 1.26 -5.41
C TYR A 10 2.42 0.76 -4.76
N PHE A 11 2.52 -0.02 -3.68
CA PHE A 11 1.35 -0.55 -2.97
C PHE A 11 0.48 0.56 -2.40
N ARG A 12 1.09 1.60 -1.84
CA ARG A 12 0.38 2.78 -1.36
C ARG A 12 -0.38 3.50 -2.48
N LEU A 13 0.27 3.81 -3.60
CA LEU A 13 -0.36 4.48 -4.74
C LEU A 13 -1.54 3.69 -5.31
N LYS A 14 -1.38 2.36 -5.46
CA LYS A 14 -2.45 1.48 -5.90
C LYS A 14 -3.62 1.46 -4.93
N LEU A 15 -3.34 1.45 -3.63
CA LEU A 15 -4.37 1.45 -2.58
C LEU A 15 -5.12 2.78 -2.56
N GLU A 16 -4.43 3.92 -2.62
CA GLU A 16 -5.04 5.25 -2.66
C GLU A 16 -5.96 5.41 -3.88
N ALA A 17 -5.54 4.94 -5.06
CA ALA A 17 -6.38 4.94 -6.26
C ALA A 17 -7.65 4.08 -6.09
N TYR A 18 -7.50 2.85 -5.59
CA TYR A 18 -8.63 1.95 -5.36
C TYR A 18 -9.62 2.51 -4.33
N LEU A 19 -9.13 3.11 -3.26
CA LEU A 19 -9.97 3.77 -2.27
C LEU A 19 -10.65 5.01 -2.88
N GLY A 20 -9.97 5.78 -3.72
CA GLY A 20 -10.58 6.93 -4.40
C GLY A 20 -11.77 6.54 -5.28
N GLU A 21 -11.70 5.38 -5.94
CA GLU A 21 -12.74 4.87 -6.83
C GLU A 21 -13.91 4.21 -6.08
N HIS A 22 -13.63 3.48 -4.99
CA HIS A 22 -14.62 2.60 -4.34
C HIS A 22 -15.00 3.00 -2.92
N PHE A 23 -14.12 3.71 -2.20
CA PHE A 23 -14.26 4.08 -0.78
C PHE A 23 -13.69 5.48 -0.50
N PRO A 24 -14.21 6.54 -1.16
CA PRO A 24 -13.63 7.88 -1.12
C PRO A 24 -13.55 8.45 0.31
N GLU A 25 -14.41 7.99 1.23
CA GLU A 25 -14.38 8.35 2.65
C GLU A 25 -13.12 7.86 3.38
N ARG A 26 -12.44 6.83 2.84
CA ARG A 26 -11.25 6.21 3.44
C ARG A 26 -9.94 6.68 2.80
N VAL A 27 -9.98 7.48 1.74
CA VAL A 27 -8.78 7.97 1.04
C VAL A 27 -7.88 8.85 1.94
N ASN A 28 -8.47 9.47 2.97
CA ASN A 28 -7.76 10.34 3.90
C ASN A 28 -7.32 9.62 5.19
N ASP A 29 -7.65 8.34 5.34
CA ASP A 29 -7.20 7.54 6.49
C ASP A 29 -5.76 7.08 6.28
N ASN A 30 -4.83 7.99 6.58
CA ASN A 30 -3.40 7.75 6.44
C ASN A 30 -2.90 6.56 7.29
N ALA A 31 -3.52 6.31 8.44
CA ALA A 31 -3.14 5.20 9.31
C ALA A 31 -3.51 3.86 8.66
N PHE A 32 -4.73 3.77 8.13
CA PHE A 32 -5.19 2.60 7.37
C PHE A 32 -4.33 2.36 6.12
N ILE A 33 -4.09 3.41 5.32
CA ILE A 33 -3.32 3.31 4.08
C ILE A 33 -1.90 2.84 4.35
N THR A 34 -1.25 3.38 5.39
CA THR A 34 0.12 2.99 5.76
C THR A 34 0.16 1.54 6.21
N ALA A 35 -0.72 1.13 7.14
CA ALA A 35 -0.76 -0.24 7.64
C ALA A 35 -0.99 -1.26 6.51
N ARG A 36 -1.93 -0.99 5.60
CA ARG A 36 -2.22 -1.89 4.48
C ARG A 36 -1.13 -1.93 3.42
N ALA A 37 -0.46 -0.81 3.15
CA ALA A 37 0.67 -0.79 2.24
C ALA A 37 1.87 -1.58 2.79
N ASP A 38 2.12 -1.49 4.11
CA ASP A 38 3.13 -2.29 4.79
C ASP A 38 2.79 -3.79 4.77
N GLU A 39 1.54 -4.17 5.07
CA GLU A 39 1.07 -5.56 4.97
C GLU A 39 1.23 -6.13 3.55
N ALA A 40 0.88 -5.35 2.51
CA ALA A 40 1.03 -5.75 1.12
C ALA A 40 2.51 -5.95 0.75
N LEU A 41 3.39 -5.07 1.24
CA LEU A 41 4.83 -5.21 1.05
C LEU A 41 5.37 -6.47 1.72
N THR A 42 4.97 -6.75 2.96
CA THR A 42 5.37 -7.98 3.66
C THR A 42 4.92 -9.21 2.88
N ALA A 43 3.65 -9.28 2.47
CA ALA A 43 3.13 -10.40 1.69
C ALA A 43 3.88 -10.59 0.35
N TYR A 44 4.24 -9.50 -0.32
CA TYR A 44 5.05 -9.56 -1.53
C TYR A 44 6.47 -10.07 -1.26
N CYS A 45 7.12 -9.59 -0.19
CA CYS A 45 8.45 -10.07 0.19
C CYS A 45 8.43 -11.57 0.53
N ASP A 46 7.41 -12.01 1.29
CA ASP A 46 7.24 -13.42 1.68
C ASP A 46 6.99 -14.32 0.47
N ALA A 47 6.26 -13.83 -0.55
CA ALA A 47 5.98 -14.60 -1.77
C ALA A 47 7.18 -14.68 -2.73
N VAL A 48 8.12 -13.74 -2.65
CA VAL A 48 9.33 -13.68 -3.49
C VAL A 48 10.51 -14.42 -2.84
N ALA A 49 10.49 -14.65 -1.52
CA ALA A 49 11.51 -15.35 -0.76
C ALA A 49 11.60 -16.85 -1.10
#